data_AF-A0A940PLV0-F1
#
_entry.id   AF-A0A940PLV0-F1
#
_cell.length_a   1.000
_cell.length_b   1.000
_cell.length_c   1.000
_cell.angle_alpha   90.00
_cell.angle_beta   90.00
_cell.angle_gamma   90.00
#
_symmetry.space_group_name_H-M   'P 1'
#
loop_
_entity.id
_entity.type
_entity.pdbx_description
1 polymer ?
#
loop_
_entity_poly.entity_id
_entity_poly.type
_entity_poly.pdbx_seq_one_letter_code
_entity_poly.pdbx_strand_id
1 'polypeptide(L)'
;MLIDRCAIEPDFYVRDMLTWALIRNDASAVAERLLTELGSDVTQARAQALHTLSKLGHPDTWPAITSALLQDEDDEVARAAWRTAAGLVPSGGEADLAETLSTQFNRGDREVQLSLSRAFAALGEGATAVVERATTDSDTGVRAHALATEILMQDPDEAFDAAIAEARRVVALRDSPVVKD
;
A
#
# COMPACT_ATOMS: atom_id res chain seq x y z
N MET A 1 14.44 -8.11 23.13
CA MET A 1 14.79 -8.74 21.84
C MET A 1 14.88 -7.65 20.76
N LEU A 2 15.46 -7.91 19.58
CA LEU A 2 15.51 -6.90 18.49
C LEU A 2 14.11 -6.45 18.05
N ILE A 3 13.13 -7.35 18.07
CA ILE A 3 11.72 -7.04 17.74
C ILE A 3 11.11 -6.08 18.76
N ASP A 4 11.31 -6.28 20.06
CA ASP A 4 10.85 -5.32 21.07
C ASP A 4 11.47 -3.92 20.86
N ARG A 5 12.71 -3.85 20.34
CA ARG A 5 13.36 -2.58 20.02
C ARG A 5 12.72 -1.91 18.80
N CYS A 6 12.31 -2.68 17.80
CA CYS A 6 11.57 -2.18 16.64
C CYS A 6 10.31 -1.39 17.05
N ALA A 7 9.64 -1.79 18.13
CA ALA A 7 8.41 -1.15 18.59
C ALA A 7 8.61 0.25 19.21
N ILE A 8 9.82 0.58 19.68
CA ILE A 8 10.08 1.81 20.45
C ILE A 8 11.20 2.70 19.90
N GLU A 9 12.01 2.21 18.96
CA GLU A 9 13.12 2.96 18.38
C GLU A 9 12.61 4.12 17.51
N PRO A 10 12.84 5.40 17.86
CA PRO A 10 12.32 6.53 17.09
C PRO A 10 13.05 6.75 15.76
N ASP A 11 14.33 6.38 15.65
CA ASP A 11 15.11 6.62 14.44
C ASP A 11 14.81 5.56 13.36
N PHE A 12 14.29 6.02 12.21
CA PHE A 12 13.98 5.15 11.08
C PHE A 12 15.21 4.38 10.57
N TYR A 13 16.38 5.02 10.48
CA TYR A 13 17.59 4.35 9.99
C TYR A 13 18.03 3.25 10.95
N VAL A 14 17.86 3.46 12.26
CA VAL A 14 18.13 2.41 13.25
C VAL A 14 17.12 1.28 13.10
N ARG A 15 15.82 1.58 12.93
CA ARG A 15 14.81 0.54 12.66
C ARG A 15 15.10 -0.26 11.39
N ASP A 16 15.53 0.39 10.32
CA ASP A 16 15.90 -0.32 9.09
C ASP A 16 17.11 -1.23 9.31
N MET A 17 18.11 -0.78 10.07
CA MET A 17 19.23 -1.63 10.47
C MET A 17 18.80 -2.82 11.34
N LEU A 18 17.79 -2.66 12.20
CA LEU A 18 17.19 -3.77 12.96
C LEU A 18 16.52 -4.78 12.02
N THR A 19 15.79 -4.33 10.99
CA THR A 19 15.26 -5.20 9.93
C THR A 19 16.37 -5.98 9.24
N TRP A 20 17.46 -5.34 8.84
CA TRP A 20 18.63 -6.01 8.23
C TRP A 20 19.32 -6.99 9.19
N ALA A 21 19.30 -6.73 10.50
CA ALA A 21 19.80 -7.68 11.49
C ALA A 21 18.85 -8.88 11.63
N LEU A 22 17.54 -8.66 11.64
CA LEU A 22 16.52 -9.71 11.78
C LEU A 22 16.54 -10.70 10.62
N ILE A 23 16.50 -10.21 9.36
CA ILE A 23 16.40 -11.08 8.18
C ILE A 23 17.67 -11.91 7.88
N ARG A 24 18.73 -11.75 8.68
CA ARG A 24 19.94 -12.60 8.65
C ARG A 24 19.86 -13.82 9.58
N ASN A 25 18.78 -13.95 10.36
CA ASN A 25 18.54 -15.11 11.22
C ASN A 25 17.65 -16.14 10.50
N ASP A 26 17.32 -17.24 11.18
CA ASP A 26 16.36 -18.22 10.68
C ASP A 26 15.02 -17.57 10.31
N ALA A 27 14.63 -17.73 9.05
CA ALA A 27 13.49 -17.03 8.48
C ALA A 27 12.17 -17.41 9.17
N SER A 28 11.96 -18.70 9.43
CA SER A 28 10.74 -19.20 10.06
C SER A 28 10.60 -18.71 11.50
N ALA A 29 11.67 -18.77 12.28
CA ALA A 29 11.67 -18.28 13.66
C ALA A 29 11.47 -16.75 13.75
N VAL A 30 11.99 -15.99 12.79
CA VAL A 30 11.74 -14.54 12.71
C VAL A 30 10.30 -14.27 12.30
N ALA A 31 9.78 -14.96 11.28
CA ALA A 31 8.40 -14.81 10.81
C ALA A 31 7.40 -15.06 11.95
N GLU A 32 7.53 -16.17 12.69
CA GLU A 32 6.63 -16.50 13.81
C GLU A 32 6.51 -15.36 14.84
N ARG A 33 7.65 -14.75 15.17
CA ARG A 33 7.67 -13.63 16.13
C ARG A 33 7.08 -12.35 15.55
N LEU A 34 7.37 -12.03 14.28
CA LEU A 34 6.81 -10.87 13.61
C LEU A 34 5.29 -10.97 13.41
N LEU A 35 4.77 -12.18 13.18
CA LEU A 35 3.33 -12.43 13.09
C LEU A 35 2.59 -12.06 14.38
N THR A 36 3.23 -12.23 15.54
CA THR A 36 2.66 -11.81 16.83
C THR A 36 2.54 -10.28 16.92
N GLU A 37 3.53 -9.55 16.41
CA GLU A 37 3.54 -8.08 16.45
C GLU A 37 2.47 -7.42 15.56
N LEU A 38 1.94 -8.14 14.56
CA LEU A 38 0.83 -7.64 13.74
C LEU A 38 -0.44 -7.36 14.56
N GLY A 39 -0.59 -8.00 15.72
CA GLY A 39 -1.69 -7.76 16.67
C GLY A 39 -1.37 -6.76 17.79
N SER A 40 -0.23 -6.07 17.73
CA SER A 40 0.20 -5.14 18.77
C SER A 40 -0.64 -3.86 18.80
N ASP A 41 -0.95 -3.36 19.99
CA ASP A 41 -1.56 -2.03 20.18
C ASP A 41 -0.60 -0.89 19.78
N VAL A 42 0.70 -1.19 19.66
CA VAL A 42 1.71 -0.21 19.23
C VAL A 42 1.78 -0.15 17.71
N THR A 43 1.30 0.95 17.13
CA THR A 43 1.33 1.21 15.69
C THR A 43 2.71 0.96 15.07
N GLN A 44 3.78 1.47 15.69
CA GLN A 44 5.15 1.28 15.19
C GLN A 44 5.56 -0.19 15.14
N ALA A 45 5.09 -1.01 16.09
CA ALA A 45 5.37 -2.44 16.09
C ALA A 45 4.71 -3.12 14.90
N ARG A 46 3.41 -2.84 14.65
CA ARG A 46 2.68 -3.36 13.47
C ARG A 46 3.36 -2.94 12.16
N ALA A 47 3.65 -1.65 11.99
CA ALA A 47 4.27 -1.13 10.77
C ALA A 47 5.68 -1.72 10.53
N GLN A 48 6.51 -1.83 11.58
CA GLN A 48 7.86 -2.39 11.45
C GLN A 48 7.83 -3.91 11.21
N ALA A 49 6.85 -4.62 11.78
CA ALA A 49 6.65 -6.04 11.53
C ALA A 49 6.30 -6.28 10.06
N LEU A 50 5.35 -5.53 9.50
CA LEU A 50 5.00 -5.56 8.07
C LEU A 50 6.21 -5.24 7.19
N HIS A 51 6.93 -4.15 7.48
CA HIS A 51 8.16 -3.80 6.73
C HIS A 51 9.16 -4.95 6.72
N THR A 52 9.39 -5.57 7.88
CA THR A 52 10.34 -6.68 7.99
C THR A 52 9.85 -7.94 7.25
N LEU A 53 8.56 -8.27 7.35
CA LEU A 53 7.96 -9.38 6.60
C LEU A 53 8.08 -9.18 5.09
N SER A 54 7.90 -7.95 4.59
CA SER A 54 8.11 -7.62 3.17
C SER A 54 9.54 -7.90 2.69
N LYS A 55 10.55 -7.75 3.56
CA LYS A 55 11.95 -8.06 3.25
C LYS A 55 12.28 -9.53 3.39
N LEU A 56 11.56 -10.22 4.26
CA LEU A 56 11.72 -11.66 4.43
C LEU A 56 11.14 -12.43 3.24
N GLY A 57 10.01 -11.96 2.68
CA GLY A 57 9.40 -12.56 1.50
C GLY A 57 8.86 -13.97 1.73
N HIS A 58 8.59 -14.36 2.97
CA HIS A 58 8.20 -15.72 3.32
C HIS A 58 6.72 -15.96 2.95
N PRO A 59 6.39 -16.87 2.00
CA PRO A 59 5.03 -17.02 1.48
C PRO A 59 3.98 -17.36 2.54
N ASP A 60 4.36 -18.15 3.56
CA ASP A 60 3.47 -18.56 4.65
C ASP A 60 2.98 -17.39 5.54
N THR A 61 3.50 -16.18 5.32
CA THR A 61 3.07 -14.97 6.05
C THR A 61 1.89 -14.27 5.38
N TRP A 62 1.56 -14.61 4.13
CA TRP A 62 0.42 -14.05 3.40
C TRP A 62 -0.92 -14.10 4.17
N PRO A 63 -1.34 -15.25 4.77
CA PRO A 63 -2.61 -15.33 5.46
C PRO A 63 -2.78 -14.37 6.64
N ALA A 64 -1.67 -13.82 7.15
CA ALA A 64 -1.69 -12.86 8.25
C ALA A 64 -1.90 -11.41 7.80
N ILE A 65 -1.80 -11.11 6.50
CA ILE A 65 -2.05 -9.77 5.95
C ILE A 65 -3.56 -9.58 5.78
N THR A 66 -4.23 -9.29 6.88
CA THR A 66 -5.70 -9.18 6.95
C THR A 66 -6.22 -7.86 6.38
N SER A 67 -7.51 -7.81 6.03
CA SER A 67 -8.20 -6.56 5.65
C SER A 67 -8.10 -5.49 6.74
N ALA A 68 -8.03 -5.86 8.02
CA ALA A 68 -7.85 -4.91 9.12
C ALA A 68 -6.50 -4.19 9.05
N LEU A 69 -5.43 -4.87 8.61
CA LEU A 69 -4.11 -4.23 8.39
C LEU A 69 -4.10 -3.40 7.11
N LEU A 70 -4.77 -3.88 6.05
CA LEU A 70 -4.90 -3.15 4.78
C LEU A 70 -5.74 -1.87 4.91
N GLN A 71 -6.60 -1.81 5.92
CA GLN A 71 -7.51 -0.70 6.21
C GLN A 71 -7.24 -0.07 7.58
N ASP A 72 -6.06 -0.33 8.17
CA ASP A 72 -5.69 0.18 9.50
C ASP A 72 -5.89 1.70 9.54
N GLU A 73 -6.34 2.25 10.67
CA GLU A 73 -6.57 3.69 10.80
C GLU A 73 -5.28 4.50 10.67
N ASP A 74 -4.13 3.89 11.01
CA ASP A 74 -2.83 4.50 10.86
C ASP A 74 -2.28 4.30 9.43
N ASP A 75 -1.96 5.42 8.78
CA ASP A 75 -1.48 5.43 7.40
C ASP A 75 -0.14 4.69 7.23
N GLU A 76 0.76 4.72 8.20
CA GLU A 76 2.04 4.01 8.08
C GLU A 76 1.86 2.48 8.14
N VAL A 77 0.92 2.01 8.96
CA VAL A 77 0.55 0.59 9.01
C VAL A 77 -0.11 0.17 7.71
N ALA A 78 -1.11 0.92 7.24
CA ALA A 78 -1.80 0.61 5.98
C ALA A 78 -0.83 0.59 4.79
N ARG A 79 0.04 1.62 4.67
CA ARG A 79 1.08 1.70 3.62
C ARG A 79 2.04 0.52 3.68
N ALA A 80 2.47 0.11 4.87
CA ALA A 80 3.34 -1.06 5.04
C ALA A 80 2.60 -2.36 4.65
N ALA A 81 1.32 -2.48 5.00
CA ALA A 81 0.49 -3.61 4.65
C ALA A 81 0.30 -3.74 3.13
N TRP A 82 0.01 -2.63 2.42
CA TRP A 82 -0.16 -2.64 0.97
C TRP A 82 1.10 -3.09 0.23
N ARG A 83 2.26 -2.55 0.60
CA ARG A 83 3.56 -2.96 0.02
C ARG A 83 3.86 -4.43 0.29
N THR A 84 3.57 -4.89 1.50
CA THR A 84 3.81 -6.28 1.90
C THR A 84 2.87 -7.24 1.17
N ALA A 85 1.58 -6.91 1.11
CA ALA A 85 0.55 -7.69 0.44
C ALA A 85 0.84 -7.83 -1.06
N ALA A 86 1.16 -6.73 -1.74
CA ALA A 86 1.43 -6.76 -3.18
C ALA A 86 2.66 -7.60 -3.55
N GLY A 87 3.62 -7.76 -2.63
CA GLY A 87 4.78 -8.63 -2.84
C GLY A 87 4.57 -10.10 -2.44
N LEU A 88 3.54 -10.40 -1.64
CA LEU A 88 3.30 -11.74 -1.08
C LEU A 88 2.03 -12.41 -1.61
N VAL A 89 1.15 -11.68 -2.29
CA VAL A 89 -0.09 -12.21 -2.84
C VAL A 89 0.20 -13.44 -3.73
N PRO A 90 -0.45 -14.59 -3.47
CA PRO A 90 -0.31 -15.75 -4.32
C PRO A 90 -0.85 -15.50 -5.72
N SER A 91 -0.27 -16.17 -6.71
CA SER A 91 -0.75 -16.06 -8.10
C SER A 91 -2.24 -16.42 -8.20
N GLY A 92 -3.00 -15.53 -8.84
CA GLY A 92 -4.45 -15.60 -8.98
C GLY A 92 -5.22 -14.82 -7.89
N GLY A 93 -4.56 -14.33 -6.84
CA GLY A 93 -5.17 -13.53 -5.78
C GLY A 93 -5.06 -12.02 -5.97
N GLU A 94 -4.39 -11.56 -7.03
CA GLU A 94 -4.08 -10.14 -7.25
C GLU A 94 -5.34 -9.29 -7.41
N ALA A 95 -6.36 -9.82 -8.10
CA ALA A 95 -7.63 -9.12 -8.31
C ALA A 95 -8.41 -8.92 -7.00
N ASP A 96 -8.48 -9.93 -6.13
CA ASP A 96 -9.17 -9.84 -4.84
C ASP A 96 -8.47 -8.85 -3.90
N LEU A 97 -7.13 -8.85 -3.90
CA LEU A 97 -6.35 -7.84 -3.19
C LEU A 97 -6.61 -6.44 -3.76
N ALA A 98 -6.62 -6.29 -5.09
CA ALA A 98 -6.90 -5.01 -5.75
C ALA A 98 -8.29 -4.47 -5.38
N GLU A 99 -9.32 -5.31 -5.32
CA GLU A 99 -10.66 -4.91 -4.87
C GLU A 99 -10.62 -4.36 -3.44
N THR A 100 -9.91 -5.02 -2.53
CA THR A 100 -9.73 -4.52 -1.15
C THR A 100 -8.99 -3.18 -1.13
N LEU A 101 -7.89 -3.06 -1.87
CA LEU A 101 -7.10 -1.83 -1.95
C LEU A 101 -7.88 -0.66 -2.57
N SER A 102 -8.81 -0.93 -3.48
CA SER A 102 -9.61 0.11 -4.15
C SER A 102 -10.47 0.92 -3.18
N THR A 103 -10.87 0.31 -2.07
CA THR A 103 -11.58 1.00 -0.98
C THR A 103 -10.75 2.10 -0.31
N GLN A 104 -9.45 2.12 -0.55
CA GLN A 104 -8.49 3.08 0.01
C GLN A 104 -8.14 4.20 -0.97
N PHE A 105 -8.75 4.26 -2.16
CA PHE A 105 -8.59 5.41 -3.03
C PHE A 105 -9.00 6.72 -2.32
N ASN A 106 -8.39 7.83 -2.73
CA ASN A 106 -8.50 9.14 -2.08
C ASN A 106 -8.10 9.19 -0.58
N ARG A 107 -7.47 8.15 -0.02
CA ARG A 107 -6.97 8.16 1.38
C ARG A 107 -5.72 9.02 1.55
N GLY A 108 -5.69 9.79 2.63
CA GLY A 108 -4.50 10.47 3.11
C GLY A 108 -3.95 11.52 2.15
N ASP A 109 -2.68 11.86 2.34
CA ASP A 109 -1.97 12.83 1.54
C ASP A 109 -1.32 12.21 0.29
N ARG A 110 -0.50 13.02 -0.38
CA ARG A 110 0.23 12.63 -1.59
C ARG A 110 1.10 11.39 -1.40
N GLU A 111 1.74 11.21 -0.24
CA GLU A 111 2.61 10.07 -0.01
C GLU A 111 1.83 8.77 0.22
N VAL A 112 0.71 8.86 0.92
CA VAL A 112 -0.23 7.75 1.12
C VAL A 112 -0.77 7.30 -0.23
N GLN A 113 -1.26 8.24 -1.04
CA GLN A 113 -1.78 7.96 -2.38
C GLN A 113 -0.73 7.31 -3.28
N LEU A 114 0.49 7.86 -3.34
CA LEU A 114 1.60 7.26 -4.09
C LEU A 114 1.91 5.82 -3.63
N SER A 115 1.87 5.56 -2.33
CA SER A 115 2.12 4.22 -1.80
C SER A 115 1.04 3.22 -2.25
N LEU A 116 -0.22 3.65 -2.31
CA LEU A 116 -1.31 2.82 -2.81
C LEU A 116 -1.18 2.57 -4.32
N SER A 117 -0.90 3.61 -5.11
CA SER A 117 -0.70 3.47 -6.56
C SER A 117 0.45 2.53 -6.90
N ARG A 118 1.55 2.57 -6.13
CA ARG A 118 2.66 1.62 -6.27
C ARG A 118 2.28 0.18 -5.94
N ALA A 119 1.37 -0.02 -4.97
CA ALA A 119 0.86 -1.35 -4.68
C ALA A 119 0.04 -1.88 -5.87
N PHE A 120 -0.85 -1.07 -6.46
CA PHE A 120 -1.55 -1.44 -7.69
C PHE A 120 -0.61 -1.74 -8.87
N ALA A 121 0.43 -0.93 -9.07
CA ALA A 121 1.44 -1.19 -10.09
C ALA A 121 2.19 -2.52 -9.87
N ALA A 122 2.47 -2.88 -8.62
CA ALA A 122 3.07 -4.17 -8.28
C ALA A 122 2.12 -5.36 -8.55
N LEU A 123 0.80 -5.16 -8.46
CA LEU A 123 -0.20 -6.18 -8.82
C LEU A 123 -0.38 -6.36 -10.34
N GLY A 124 0.06 -5.39 -11.13
CA GLY A 124 0.04 -5.45 -12.60
C GLY A 124 -1.37 -5.66 -13.17
N GLU A 125 -1.49 -6.58 -14.13
CA GLU A 125 -2.76 -6.84 -14.85
C GLU A 125 -3.93 -7.21 -13.93
N GLY A 126 -3.64 -7.84 -12.77
CA GLY A 126 -4.67 -8.19 -11.78
C GLY A 126 -5.40 -6.98 -11.21
N ALA A 127 -4.79 -5.79 -11.23
CA ALA A 127 -5.38 -4.56 -10.74
C ALA A 127 -6.12 -3.75 -11.82
N THR A 128 -5.84 -3.96 -13.11
CA THR A 128 -6.28 -3.08 -14.20
C THR A 128 -7.78 -2.81 -14.19
N ALA A 129 -8.61 -3.86 -14.15
CA ALA A 129 -10.06 -3.71 -14.19
C ALA A 129 -10.63 -2.98 -12.96
N VAL A 130 -9.98 -3.12 -11.81
CA VAL A 130 -10.39 -2.46 -10.55
C VAL A 130 -10.06 -0.97 -10.61
N VAL A 131 -8.84 -0.63 -11.06
CA VAL A 131 -8.39 0.75 -11.21
C VAL A 131 -9.21 1.49 -12.27
N GLU A 132 -9.45 0.88 -13.44
CA GLU A 132 -10.27 1.45 -14.51
C GLU A 132 -11.67 1.80 -14.01
N ARG A 133 -12.31 0.91 -13.25
CA ARG A 133 -13.63 1.16 -12.66
C ARG A 133 -13.63 2.39 -11.74
N ALA A 134 -12.61 2.53 -10.91
CA ALA A 134 -12.48 3.64 -9.96
C ALA A 134 -12.29 5.01 -10.66
N THR A 135 -11.84 5.04 -11.92
CA THR A 135 -11.77 6.30 -12.71
C THR A 135 -13.16 6.90 -13.00
N THR A 136 -14.23 6.13 -12.80
CA THR A 136 -15.62 6.55 -13.00
C THR A 136 -16.41 6.67 -11.70
N ASP A 137 -15.75 6.59 -10.54
CA ASP A 137 -16.38 6.71 -9.23
C ASP A 137 -17.15 8.03 -9.08
N SER A 138 -18.16 8.08 -8.23
CA SER A 138 -18.89 9.32 -7.92
C SER A 138 -18.04 10.36 -7.18
N ASP A 139 -17.06 9.93 -6.38
CA ASP A 139 -16.14 10.79 -5.66
C ASP A 139 -15.02 11.30 -6.58
N THR A 140 -14.94 12.63 -6.70
CA THR A 140 -13.95 13.31 -7.56
C THR A 140 -12.49 12.99 -7.20
N GLY A 141 -12.20 12.81 -5.92
CA GLY A 141 -10.87 12.49 -5.42
C GLY A 141 -10.51 11.03 -5.69
N VAL A 142 -11.47 10.12 -5.59
CA VAL A 142 -11.30 8.71 -6.01
C VAL A 142 -11.00 8.65 -7.50
N ARG A 143 -11.80 9.31 -8.35
CA ARG A 143 -11.53 9.38 -9.80
C ARG A 143 -10.13 9.91 -10.10
N ALA A 144 -9.74 11.02 -9.48
CA ALA A 144 -8.44 11.63 -9.71
C ALA A 144 -7.28 10.72 -9.28
N HIS A 145 -7.39 10.07 -8.11
CA HIS A 145 -6.37 9.14 -7.64
C HIS A 145 -6.30 7.88 -8.51
N ALA A 146 -7.44 7.31 -8.92
CA ALA A 146 -7.49 6.16 -9.83
C ALA A 146 -6.85 6.48 -11.19
N LEU A 147 -7.15 7.63 -11.79
CA LEU A 147 -6.54 8.07 -13.06
C LEU A 147 -5.02 8.24 -12.94
N ALA A 148 -4.54 8.85 -11.84
CA ALA A 148 -3.11 8.96 -11.58
C ALA A 148 -2.44 7.59 -11.39
N THR A 149 -3.17 6.64 -10.80
CA THR A 149 -2.72 5.26 -10.61
C THR A 149 -2.62 4.53 -11.96
N GLU A 150 -3.61 4.68 -12.83
CA GLU A 150 -3.61 4.10 -14.18
C GLU A 150 -2.39 4.58 -14.98
N ILE A 151 -2.07 5.88 -14.92
CA ILE A 151 -0.86 6.45 -15.54
C ILE A 151 0.40 5.80 -14.98
N LEU A 152 0.53 5.73 -13.64
CA LEU A 152 1.71 5.13 -12.98
C LEU A 152 1.86 3.63 -13.28
N MET A 153 0.76 2.90 -13.46
CA MET A 153 0.79 1.49 -13.86
C MET A 153 1.32 1.29 -15.28
N GLN A 154 1.10 2.26 -16.18
CA GLN A 154 1.59 2.22 -17.56
C GLN A 154 3.05 2.67 -17.68
N ASP A 155 3.43 3.68 -16.90
CA ASP A 155 4.79 4.21 -16.82
C ASP A 155 5.25 4.37 -15.36
N PRO A 156 5.94 3.36 -14.81
CA PRO A 156 6.47 3.41 -13.44
C PRO A 156 7.51 4.49 -13.19
N ASP A 157 8.14 5.02 -14.26
CA ASP A 157 9.15 6.09 -14.17
C ASP A 157 8.51 7.49 -14.18
N GLU A 158 7.21 7.59 -14.47
CA GLU A 158 6.49 8.86 -14.43
C GLU A 158 6.35 9.39 -12.99
N ALA A 159 6.66 10.67 -12.80
CA ALA A 159 6.52 11.31 -11.51
C ALA A 159 5.04 11.44 -11.14
N PHE A 160 4.62 10.72 -10.09
CA PHE A 160 3.23 10.72 -9.59
C PHE A 160 2.64 12.12 -9.37
N ASP A 161 3.46 13.12 -9.06
CA ASP A 161 3.01 14.52 -8.92
C ASP A 161 2.44 15.09 -10.22
N ALA A 162 3.05 14.76 -11.35
CA ALA A 162 2.54 15.15 -12.67
C ALA A 162 1.25 14.40 -12.98
N ALA A 163 1.23 13.08 -12.74
CA ALA A 163 0.06 12.23 -12.97
C ALA A 163 -1.17 12.69 -12.17
N ILE A 164 -1.02 12.94 -10.86
CA ILE A 164 -2.13 13.38 -10.02
C ILE A 164 -2.59 14.81 -10.35
N ALA A 165 -1.68 15.69 -10.75
CA ALA A 165 -2.03 17.03 -11.18
C ALA A 165 -2.80 17.02 -12.52
N GLU A 166 -2.39 16.17 -13.47
CA GLU A 166 -3.11 15.95 -14.73
C GLU A 166 -4.50 15.36 -14.47
N ALA A 167 -4.57 14.29 -13.68
CA ALA A 167 -5.81 13.62 -13.34
C ALA A 167 -6.83 14.57 -12.69
N ARG A 168 -6.39 15.41 -11.74
CA ARG A 168 -7.25 16.43 -11.12
C ARG A 168 -7.76 17.45 -12.12
N ARG A 169 -6.93 17.87 -13.09
CA ARG A 169 -7.35 18.79 -14.17
C ARG A 169 -8.39 18.14 -15.09
N VAL A 170 -8.18 16.88 -15.48
CA VAL A 170 -9.13 16.11 -16.30
C VAL A 170 -10.48 15.97 -15.58
N VAL A 171 -10.48 15.63 -14.29
CA VAL A 171 -11.72 15.49 -13.50
C VAL A 171 -12.44 16.84 -13.39
N ALA A 172 -11.74 17.93 -13.06
CA ALA A 172 -12.35 19.25 -12.94
C ALA A 172 -13.00 19.75 -14.25
N LEU A 173 -12.39 19.45 -15.41
CA LEU A 173 -12.97 19.80 -16.71
C LEU A 173 -14.25 19.01 -17.00
N ARG A 174 -14.31 17.73 -16.62
CA ARG A 174 -15.50 16.89 -16.81
C ARG A 174 -16.69 17.31 -15.94
N ASP A 175 -16.41 17.85 -14.75
CA ASP A 175 -17.44 18.29 -13.80
C ASP A 175 -17.89 19.74 -14.02
N SER A 176 -17.29 20.45 -14.97
CA SER A 176 -17.67 21.83 -15.31
C SER A 176 -19.04 21.85 -16.02
N PRO A 177 -20.03 22.64 -15.56
CA PRO A 177 -21.32 22.73 -16.23
C PRO A 177 -21.17 23.31 -17.63
N VAL A 178 -21.76 22.65 -18.63
CA VAL A 178 -21.82 23.16 -20.00
C VAL A 178 -22.65 24.45 -19.96
N VAL A 179 -22.00 25.59 -20.22
CA VAL A 179 -22.71 26.85 -20.46
C VAL A 179 -23.55 26.65 -21.72
N LYS A 180 -24.88 26.60 -21.56
CA LYS A 180 -25.81 26.65 -22.70
C LYS A 180 -25.96 28.12 -23.09
N ASP A 181 -25.47 28.46 -24.28
CA ASP A 181 -25.76 29.72 -24.96
C ASP A 181 -27.25 29.86 -25.30
#